data_AF-A0A1F4UTM6-F1
#
_entry.id   AF-A0A1F4UTM6-F1
#
_cell.length_a   1.000
_cell.length_b   1.000
_cell.length_c   1.000
_cell.angle_alpha   90.00
_cell.angle_beta   90.00
_cell.angle_gamma   90.00
#
_symmetry.space_group_name_H-M   'P 1'
#
loop_
_entity.id
_entity.type
_entity.pdbx_description
1 polymer ?
#
loop_
_entity_poly.entity_id
_entity_poly.type
_entity_poly.pdbx_seq_one_letter_code
_entity_poly.pdbx_strand_id
1 'polypeptide(L)'
;MIKTQIIFIKFFKDKIIKIVIFNSDNCHLSIEHELKKFQTYTALEDALIIAKLCNCKMYITENLLNDLGIKITKELLGKALNTKG
;
A
#
# COMPACT_ATOMS: atom_id res chain seq x y z
N MET A 1 -8.05 6.47 -15.77
CA MET A 1 -7.73 5.25 -14.99
C MET A 1 -8.10 5.39 -13.52
N ILE A 2 -7.61 6.41 -12.81
CA ILE A 2 -7.91 6.69 -11.39
C ILE A 2 -9.40 6.66 -11.03
N LYS A 3 -10.23 7.40 -11.79
CA LYS A 3 -11.67 7.48 -11.52
C LYS A 3 -12.32 6.10 -11.50
N THR A 4 -11.92 5.20 -12.39
CA THR A 4 -12.49 3.86 -12.50
C THR A 4 -12.11 2.99 -11.30
N GLN A 5 -10.85 3.01 -10.86
CA GLN A 5 -10.41 2.25 -9.67
C GLN A 5 -11.07 2.76 -8.39
N ILE A 6 -11.21 4.08 -8.22
CA ILE A 6 -11.91 4.67 -7.07
C ILE A 6 -13.41 4.31 -7.08
N ILE A 7 -14.03 4.29 -8.26
CA ILE A 7 -15.42 3.84 -8.41
C ILE A 7 -15.55 2.38 -8.01
N PHE A 8 -14.66 1.48 -8.46
CA PHE A 8 -14.67 0.07 -8.06
C PHE A 8 -14.57 -0.10 -6.54
N ILE A 9 -13.60 0.58 -5.90
CA ILE A 9 -13.42 0.51 -4.44
C ILE A 9 -14.68 0.98 -3.69
N LYS A 10 -15.31 2.07 -4.15
CA LYS A 10 -16.56 2.56 -3.55
C LYS A 10 -17.77 1.68 -3.85
N PHE A 11 -17.90 1.16 -5.07
CA PHE A 11 -19.09 0.40 -5.51
C PHE A 11 -19.13 -1.00 -4.92
N PHE A 12 -17.98 -1.68 -4.85
CA PHE A 12 -17.93 -3.07 -4.41
C PHE A 12 -17.87 -3.23 -2.89
N LYS A 13 -17.88 -2.11 -2.14
CA LYS A 13 -17.58 -2.09 -0.68
C LYS A 13 -16.30 -2.89 -0.36
N ASP A 14 -15.37 -2.89 -1.30
CA ASP A 14 -14.15 -3.67 -1.22
C ASP A 14 -13.29 -3.13 -0.09
N LYS A 15 -12.85 -4.05 0.78
CA LYS A 15 -11.94 -3.69 1.84
C LYS A 15 -10.52 -3.86 1.33
N ILE A 16 -9.84 -2.74 1.12
CA ILE A 16 -8.40 -2.76 0.89
C ILE A 16 -7.73 -3.12 2.21
N ILE A 17 -7.21 -4.34 2.29
CA ILE A 17 -6.52 -4.83 3.49
C ILE A 17 -5.12 -4.20 3.57
N LYS A 18 -4.42 -4.20 2.43
CA LYS A 18 -2.98 -3.98 2.38
C LYS A 18 -2.58 -3.42 1.02
N ILE A 19 -1.73 -2.41 1.05
CA ILE A 19 -1.03 -1.92 -0.14
C ILE A 19 0.46 -2.20 0.04
N VAL A 20 1.10 -2.76 -0.98
CA VAL A 20 2.53 -3.05 -1.02
C VAL A 20 3.15 -2.32 -2.19
N ILE A 21 4.11 -1.45 -1.89
CA ILE A 21 4.85 -0.69 -2.89
C ILE A 21 6.20 -1.38 -3.09
N PHE A 22 6.42 -1.95 -4.27
CA PHE A 22 7.65 -2.65 -4.60
C PHE A 22 8.70 -1.73 -5.23
N ASN A 23 8.26 -0.83 -6.12
CA ASN A 23 9.03 0.28 -6.67
C ASN A 23 8.05 1.41 -7.09
N SER A 24 8.57 2.56 -7.55
CA SER A 24 7.75 3.74 -7.94
C SER A 24 6.74 3.44 -9.04
N ASP A 25 7.09 2.52 -9.94
CA ASP A 25 6.32 2.26 -11.16
C ASP A 25 5.36 1.08 -11.00
N ASN A 26 5.50 0.32 -9.91
CA ASN A 26 4.81 -0.94 -9.68
C ASN A 26 4.36 -1.08 -8.21
N CYS A 27 3.15 -0.60 -7.93
CA CYS A 27 2.49 -0.78 -6.64
C CYS A 27 1.44 -1.88 -6.73
N HIS A 28 1.49 -2.84 -5.80
CA HIS A 28 0.48 -3.89 -5.68
C HIS A 28 -0.53 -3.53 -4.61
N LEU A 29 -1.82 -3.63 -4.93
CA LEU A 29 -2.91 -3.50 -3.98
C LEU A 29 -3.52 -4.87 -3.76
N SER A 30 -3.55 -5.31 -2.50
CA SER A 30 -4.26 -6.50 -2.07
C SER A 30 -5.65 -6.10 -1.59
N ILE A 31 -6.66 -6.49 -2.36
CA ILE A 31 -8.06 -6.15 -2.14
C ILE A 31 -8.81 -7.41 -1.70
N GLU A 32 -9.66 -7.26 -0.69
CA GLU A 32 -10.57 -8.30 -0.22
C GLU A 32 -12.01 -7.95 -0.60
N HIS A 33 -12.65 -8.87 -1.32
CA HIS A 33 -14.06 -8.80 -1.66
C HIS A 33 -14.76 -10.07 -1.21
N GLU A 34 -15.76 -9.93 -0.33
CA GLU A 34 -16.61 -10.99 0.24
C GLU A 34 -15.86 -12.18 0.87
N LEU A 35 -15.17 -13.01 0.08
CA LEU A 35 -14.33 -14.14 0.51
C LEU A 35 -13.12 -14.38 -0.42
N LYS A 36 -12.81 -13.45 -1.32
CA LYS A 36 -11.73 -13.56 -2.32
C LYS A 36 -10.73 -12.43 -2.18
N LYS A 37 -9.46 -12.80 -2.33
CA LYS A 37 -8.34 -11.86 -2.37
C LYS A 37 -7.85 -11.76 -3.80
N PHE A 38 -7.69 -10.55 -4.29
CA PHE A 38 -7.10 -10.30 -5.59
C PHE A 38 -6.04 -9.20 -5.49
N GLN A 39 -5.12 -9.22 -6.45
CA GLN A 39 -4.05 -8.24 -6.56
C GLN A 39 -4.27 -7.43 -7.83
N THR A 40 -4.12 -6.11 -7.70
CA THR A 40 -4.09 -5.21 -8.85
C THR A 40 -2.85 -4.34 -8.78
N TYR A 41 -2.44 -3.88 -9.95
CA TYR A 41 -1.32 -2.97 -10.12
C TYR A 41 -1.83 -1.54 -10.25
N THR A 42 -1.12 -0.59 -9.67
CA THR A 42 -1.38 0.83 -9.87
C THR A 42 -0.10 1.65 -9.70
N ALA A 43 -0.16 2.92 -10.08
CA ALA A 43 0.92 3.88 -9.88
C ALA A 43 1.05 4.27 -8.40
N LEU A 44 2.21 4.79 -8.00
CA LEU A 44 2.48 5.19 -6.61
C LEU A 44 1.50 6.26 -6.11
N GLU A 45 1.22 7.27 -6.93
CA GLU A 45 0.31 8.37 -6.58
C GLU A 45 -1.10 7.84 -6.28
N ASP A 46 -1.58 6.92 -7.12
CA ASP A 46 -2.89 6.32 -6.99
C ASP A 46 -2.98 5.44 -5.75
N ALA A 47 -1.93 4.66 -5.48
CA ALA A 47 -1.82 3.83 -4.28
C ALA A 47 -1.87 4.67 -3.00
N LEU A 48 -1.19 5.83 -2.99
CA LEU A 48 -1.19 6.78 -1.86
C LEU A 48 -2.57 7.39 -1.63
N ILE A 49 -3.25 7.82 -2.69
CA ILE A 49 -4.61 8.39 -2.62
C ILE A 49 -5.57 7.33 -2.07
N ILE A 50 -5.52 6.13 -2.63
CA ILE A 50 -6.37 5.01 -2.21
C ILE A 50 -6.12 4.66 -0.74
N ALA A 51 -4.85 4.60 -0.30
CA ALA A 51 -4.52 4.31 1.09
C ALA A 51 -5.13 5.31 2.06
N LYS A 52 -5.05 6.60 1.71
CA LYS A 52 -5.59 7.68 2.53
C LYS A 52 -7.12 7.63 2.61
N LEU A 53 -7.79 7.36 1.49
CA LEU A 53 -9.24 7.29 1.42
C LEU A 53 -9.80 6.06 2.16
N CYS A 54 -9.11 4.93 2.08
CA CYS A 54 -9.54 3.67 2.67
C CYS A 54 -9.02 3.43 4.09
N ASN A 55 -8.20 4.34 4.63
CA ASN A 55 -7.51 4.19 5.91
C ASN A 55 -6.81 2.82 6.06
N CYS A 56 -6.13 2.36 5.00
CA CYS A 56 -5.50 1.04 4.97
C CYS A 56 -4.01 1.10 5.33
N LYS A 57 -3.46 -0.02 5.80
CA LYS A 57 -2.03 -0.14 6.06
C LYS A 57 -1.22 -0.24 4.76
N MET A 58 -0.18 0.56 4.68
CA MET A 58 0.78 0.54 3.59
C MET A 58 2.10 -0.10 4.01
N TYR A 59 2.73 -0.80 3.08
CA TYR A 59 4.03 -1.43 3.23
C TYR A 59 4.90 -1.04 2.05
N ILE A 60 6.13 -0.63 2.33
CA ILE A 60 7.10 -0.22 1.32
C ILE A 60 8.29 -1.16 1.43
N THR A 61 8.83 -1.61 0.29
CA THR A 61 10.05 -2.43 0.27
C THR A 61 11.27 -1.58 0.62
N GLU A 62 12.25 -2.20 1.26
CA GLU A 62 13.51 -1.54 1.63
C GLU A 62 14.28 -1.02 0.41
N ASN A 63 14.17 -1.73 -0.73
CA ASN A 63 14.77 -1.31 -1.99
C ASN A 63 14.28 0.07 -2.43
N LEU A 64 12.96 0.33 -2.39
CA LEU A 64 12.44 1.65 -2.75
C LEU A 64 12.90 2.74 -1.78
N LEU A 65 13.03 2.42 -0.49
CA LEU A 65 13.55 3.40 0.47
C LEU A 65 15.00 3.77 0.17
N ASN A 66 15.83 2.78 -0.19
CA ASN A 66 17.19 3.03 -0.64
C ASN A 66 17.25 3.84 -1.93
N ASP A 67 16.38 3.55 -2.91
CA ASP A 67 16.27 4.30 -4.17
C ASP A 67 15.89 5.77 -3.92
N LEU A 68 15.07 6.03 -2.89
CA LEU A 68 14.70 7.37 -2.43
C LEU A 68 15.77 8.04 -1.53
N GLY A 69 16.92 7.39 -1.32
CA GLY A 69 17.99 7.89 -0.45
C GLY A 69 17.65 7.82 1.04
N ILE A 70 16.59 7.12 1.42
CA ILE A 70 16.15 6.96 2.80
C ILE A 70 16.87 5.76 3.42
N LYS A 71 17.80 6.04 4.31
CA LYS A 71 18.55 5.01 5.04
C LYS A 71 17.83 4.65 6.33
N ILE A 72 17.28 3.43 6.41
CA ILE A 72 16.70 2.93 7.66
C ILE A 72 17.84 2.66 8.65
N THR A 73 17.85 3.35 9.78
CA THR A 73 18.82 3.08 10.85
C THR A 73 18.37 1.90 11.70
N LYS A 74 19.32 1.17 12.29
CA LYS A 74 19.04 0.07 13.24
C LYS A 74 18.14 0.52 14.40
N GLU A 75 18.26 1.79 14.80
CA GLU A 75 17.46 2.38 15.87
C GLU A 75 15.99 2.56 15.47
N LEU A 76 15.71 3.01 14.24
CA LEU A 76 14.35 3.12 13.70
C LEU A 76 13.69 1.75 13.54
N LEU A 77 14.45 0.76 13.05
CA LEU A 77 14.02 -0.64 12.99
C LEU A 77 13.68 -1.19 14.38
N GLY A 78 14.55 -0.95 15.36
CA GLY A 78 14.33 -1.39 16.74
C GLY A 78 13.08 -0.77 17.36
N LYS A 79 12.79 0.51 17.09
CA LYS A 79 11.56 1.18 17.55
C LYS A 79 10.31 0.60 16.87
N ALA A 80 10.35 0.36 15.56
CA ALA A 80 9.23 -0.20 14.80
C ALA A 80 8.92 -1.66 15.20
N LEU A 81 9.93 -2.47 15.49
CA LEU A 81 9.77 -3.87 15.89
C LEU A 81 9.30 -4.03 17.34
N ASN A 82 9.67 -3.10 18.22
CA ASN A 82 9.27 -3.11 19.63
C ASN A 82 7.96 -2.37 19.91
N THR A 83 7.32 -1.78 18.89
CA THR A 83 5.97 -1.25 19.06
C THR A 83 5.01 -2.43 19.15
N LYS A 84 4.63 -2.81 20.39
CA LYS A 84 3.55 -3.78 20.61
C LYS A 84 2.30 -3.25 19.90
N GLY A 85 1.87 -3.96 18.87
CA GLY A 85 0.65 -3.68 18.12
C GLY A 85 -0.60 -3.98 18.92
#